data_AF-M0ZYH6-F1
#
_entry.id   AF-M0ZYH6-F1
#
_cell.length_a   1.000
_cell.length_b   1.000
_cell.length_c   1.000
_cell.angle_alpha   90.00
_cell.angle_beta   90.00
_cell.angle_gamma   90.00
#
_symmetry.space_group_name_H-M   'P 1'
#
loop_
_entity.id
_entity.type
_entity.pdbx_description
1 polymer ?
#
loop_
_entity_poly.entity_id
_entity_poly.type
_entity_poly.pdbx_seq_one_letter_code
_entity_poly.pdbx_strand_id
1 'polypeptide(L)'
;MIKIIGPDHSCGNQRDNKTIDSGFLAKKYVEEFKINPNWGVKEFQAHVMRSHNCTISRNQAYMAKRKALDLITRTKEEQFEMLWDYCAELRRSNSGTTCILKLDKNSKIMVNGRKRFLRLYVCFVACKQGFLAGCRPIIGIDGCHLKGNQQGGQLLTAVGIDGNDNIILLHSQ
;
A
#
# COMPACT_ATOMS: atom_id res chain seq x y z
N MET A 1 43.29 1.56 -33.74
CA MET A 1 44.20 0.99 -32.71
C MET A 1 43.38 0.01 -31.89
N ILE A 2 43.46 -1.28 -32.20
CA ILE A 2 42.67 -2.34 -31.55
C ILE A 2 43.46 -2.79 -30.31
N LYS A 3 42.88 -2.63 -29.11
CA LYS A 3 43.46 -3.16 -27.87
C LYS A 3 43.10 -4.65 -27.77
N ILE A 4 44.10 -5.49 -27.99
CA ILE A 4 44.02 -6.94 -27.76
C ILE A 4 44.09 -7.16 -26.23
N ILE A 5 43.05 -7.76 -25.67
CA ILE A 5 43.02 -8.19 -24.27
C ILE A 5 43.77 -9.52 -24.22
N GLY A 6 44.88 -9.58 -23.45
CA GLY A 6 45.70 -10.78 -23.32
C GLY A 6 44.93 -11.97 -22.72
N PRO A 7 45.31 -13.23 -23.00
CA PRO A 7 44.42 -14.37 -22.83
C PRO A 7 44.52 -15.11 -21.49
N ASP A 8 45.19 -14.58 -20.47
CA ASP A 8 45.18 -15.23 -19.15
C ASP A 8 44.95 -14.22 -18.04
N HIS A 9 43.70 -14.13 -17.59
CA HIS A 9 43.38 -13.53 -16.32
C HIS A 9 42.96 -14.65 -15.37
N SER A 10 43.69 -14.81 -14.26
CA SER A 10 43.22 -15.59 -13.12
C SER A 10 42.22 -14.76 -12.33
N CYS A 11 41.11 -14.34 -12.95
CA CYS A 11 40.00 -13.79 -12.17
C CYS A 11 39.40 -14.98 -11.41
N GLY A 12 39.82 -15.16 -10.16
CA GLY A 12 39.16 -16.08 -9.25
C GLY A 12 37.65 -15.79 -9.25
N ASN A 13 36.82 -16.81 -9.04
CA ASN A 13 35.36 -16.68 -8.99
C ASN A 13 34.94 -15.57 -8.03
N GLN A 14 34.77 -14.35 -8.57
CA GLN A 14 34.47 -13.18 -7.77
C GLN A 14 32.97 -13.11 -7.61
N ARG A 15 32.49 -13.57 -6.44
CA ARG A 15 31.06 -13.57 -6.10
C ARG A 15 30.57 -12.19 -5.67
N ASP A 16 31.46 -11.22 -5.49
CA ASP A 16 31.12 -9.87 -5.07
C ASP A 16 31.03 -8.95 -6.28
N ASN A 17 29.81 -8.57 -6.65
CA ASN A 17 29.56 -7.66 -7.75
C ASN A 17 28.98 -6.33 -7.27
N LYS A 18 29.75 -5.25 -7.38
CA LYS A 18 29.35 -3.89 -6.96
C LYS A 18 28.22 -3.30 -7.81
N THR A 19 27.95 -3.84 -9.00
CA THR A 19 26.84 -3.38 -9.86
C THR A 19 25.51 -4.01 -9.48
N ILE A 20 25.51 -5.12 -8.73
CA ILE A 20 24.30 -5.75 -8.19
C ILE A 20 23.99 -5.10 -6.84
N ASP A 21 23.29 -3.97 -6.92
CA ASP A 21 22.80 -3.26 -5.75
C ASP A 21 21.34 -3.60 -5.39
N SER A 22 20.90 -3.13 -4.23
CA SER A 22 19.52 -3.34 -3.77
C SER A 22 18.45 -2.72 -4.69
N GLY A 23 18.78 -1.67 -5.43
CA GLY A 23 17.86 -1.02 -6.37
C GLY A 23 17.68 -1.84 -7.65
N PHE A 24 18.77 -2.37 -8.21
CA PHE A 24 18.74 -3.31 -9.33
C PHE A 24 17.91 -4.55 -8.98
N LEU A 25 18.22 -5.19 -7.84
CA LEU A 25 17.50 -6.37 -7.37
C LEU A 25 16.01 -6.09 -7.15
N ALA A 26 15.66 -4.95 -6.54
CA ALA A 26 14.28 -4.57 -6.32
C ALA A 26 13.48 -4.47 -7.62
N LYS A 27 14.03 -3.79 -8.63
CA LYS A 27 13.39 -3.61 -9.94
C LYS A 27 13.28 -4.93 -10.70
N LYS A 28 14.33 -5.75 -10.66
CA LYS A 28 14.37 -7.04 -11.37
C LYS A 28 13.36 -8.05 -10.81
N TYR A 29 13.25 -8.14 -9.49
CA TYR A 29 12.43 -9.15 -8.81
C TYR A 29 11.07 -8.63 -8.34
N VAL A 30 10.60 -7.47 -8.87
CA VAL A 30 9.37 -6.82 -8.41
C VAL A 30 8.14 -7.71 -8.55
N GLU A 31 7.98 -8.41 -9.68
CA GLU A 31 6.83 -9.30 -9.90
C GLU A 31 6.90 -10.56 -9.02
N GLU A 32 8.09 -11.09 -8.75
CA GLU A 32 8.26 -12.23 -7.83
C GLU A 32 7.93 -11.84 -6.39
N PHE A 33 8.34 -10.64 -5.95
CA PHE A 33 7.94 -10.10 -4.66
C PHE A 33 6.44 -9.79 -4.58
N LYS A 34 5.77 -9.50 -5.70
CA LYS A 34 4.33 -9.32 -5.76
C LYS A 34 3.57 -10.63 -5.57
N ILE A 35 4.07 -11.73 -6.13
CA ILE A 35 3.51 -13.07 -5.97
C ILE A 35 3.79 -13.61 -4.55
N ASN A 36 5.00 -13.36 -4.03
CA ASN A 36 5.39 -13.78 -2.69
C ASN A 36 5.94 -12.61 -1.84
N PRO A 37 5.07 -11.77 -1.24
CA PRO A 37 5.48 -10.64 -0.41
C PRO A 37 6.26 -11.06 0.85
N ASN A 38 6.03 -12.28 1.34
CA ASN A 38 6.69 -12.82 2.52
C ASN A 38 7.98 -13.59 2.22
N TRP A 39 8.50 -13.51 1.00
CA TRP A 39 9.75 -14.18 0.60
C TRP A 39 10.87 -13.92 1.61
N GLY A 40 11.41 -15.00 2.18
CA GLY A 40 12.40 -14.95 3.24
C GLY A 40 13.72 -14.37 2.75
N VAL A 41 14.38 -13.56 3.58
CA VAL A 41 15.66 -12.92 3.20
C VAL A 41 16.72 -13.94 2.78
N LYS A 42 16.85 -15.06 3.52
CA LYS A 42 17.80 -16.14 3.21
C LYS A 42 17.47 -16.85 1.89
N GLU A 43 16.18 -17.08 1.64
CA GLU A 43 15.70 -17.71 0.41
C GLU A 43 15.97 -16.81 -0.79
N PHE A 44 15.73 -15.51 -0.65
CA PHE A 44 16.04 -14.52 -1.67
C PHE A 44 17.55 -14.44 -1.95
N GLN A 45 18.39 -14.49 -0.91
CA GLN A 45 19.85 -14.57 -1.08
C GLN A 45 20.27 -15.82 -1.87
N ALA A 46 19.70 -16.98 -1.53
CA ALA A 46 19.98 -18.23 -2.24
C ALA A 46 19.50 -18.18 -3.70
N HIS A 47 18.35 -17.54 -3.95
CA HIS A 47 17.85 -17.32 -5.30
C HIS A 47 18.79 -16.42 -6.11
N VAL A 48 19.20 -15.27 -5.58
CA VAL A 48 20.13 -14.35 -6.27
C VAL A 48 21.48 -15.03 -6.54
N MET A 49 21.98 -15.83 -5.60
CA MET A 49 23.17 -16.65 -5.81
C MET A 49 23.00 -17.61 -6.99
N ARG A 50 21.88 -18.33 -7.09
CA ARG A 50 21.62 -19.26 -8.20
C ARG A 50 21.47 -18.54 -9.54
N SER A 51 20.78 -17.40 -9.56
CA SER A 51 20.44 -16.67 -10.79
C SER A 51 21.59 -15.82 -11.33
N HIS A 52 22.48 -15.33 -10.45
CA HIS A 52 23.54 -14.37 -10.81
C HIS A 52 24.95 -14.78 -10.42
N ASN A 53 25.12 -15.94 -9.77
CA ASN A 53 26.39 -16.39 -9.20
C ASN A 53 27.06 -15.33 -8.28
N CYS A 54 26.22 -14.53 -7.60
CA CYS A 54 26.64 -13.39 -6.79
C CYS A 54 26.18 -13.56 -5.35
N THR A 55 27.08 -13.30 -4.40
CA THR A 55 26.74 -13.18 -2.98
C THR A 55 26.18 -11.80 -2.73
N ILE A 56 25.05 -11.72 -2.03
CA ILE A 56 24.52 -10.45 -1.53
C ILE A 56 24.40 -10.50 -0.01
N SER A 57 24.68 -9.37 0.64
CA SER A 57 24.52 -9.26 2.09
C SER A 57 23.05 -9.37 2.51
N ARG A 58 22.82 -9.77 3.77
CA ARG A 58 21.47 -9.79 4.36
C ARG A 58 20.79 -8.42 4.28
N ASN A 59 21.55 -7.36 4.49
CA ASN A 59 21.06 -5.98 4.40
C ASN A 59 20.67 -5.60 2.96
N GLN A 60 21.47 -5.97 1.95
CA GLN A 60 21.11 -5.74 0.54
C GLN A 60 19.82 -6.49 0.17
N ALA A 61 19.67 -7.74 0.59
CA ALA A 61 18.48 -8.54 0.37
C ALA A 61 17.23 -7.93 1.05
N TYR A 62 17.36 -7.51 2.31
CA TYR A 62 16.30 -6.82 3.03
C TYR A 62 15.90 -5.49 2.35
N MET A 63 16.89 -4.68 1.96
CA MET A 63 16.65 -3.40 1.30
C MET A 63 16.05 -3.58 -0.09
N ALA A 64 16.45 -4.62 -0.84
CA ALA A 64 15.88 -4.94 -2.13
C ALA A 64 14.39 -5.32 -1.99
N LYS A 65 14.07 -6.19 -1.03
CA LYS A 65 12.68 -6.54 -0.70
C LYS A 65 11.87 -5.30 -0.33
N ARG A 66 12.38 -4.45 0.57
CA ARG A 66 11.68 -3.23 0.99
C ARG A 66 11.41 -2.30 -0.18
N LYS A 67 12.43 -2.04 -1.02
CA LYS A 67 12.29 -1.22 -2.23
C LYS A 67 11.32 -1.83 -3.24
N ALA A 68 11.32 -3.16 -3.42
CA ALA A 68 10.37 -3.83 -4.30
C ALA A 68 8.94 -3.69 -3.78
N LEU A 69 8.72 -3.87 -2.47
CA LEU A 69 7.42 -3.64 -1.85
C LEU A 69 6.98 -2.18 -1.96
N ASP A 70 7.90 -1.22 -1.85
CA ASP A 70 7.62 0.20 -2.09
C ASP A 70 7.31 0.52 -3.57
N LEU A 71 7.79 -0.30 -4.52
CA LEU A 71 7.44 -0.17 -5.95
C LEU A 71 6.09 -0.83 -6.26
N ILE A 72 5.78 -1.97 -5.63
CA ILE A 72 4.49 -2.67 -5.77
C ILE A 72 3.38 -1.86 -5.12
N THR A 73 3.64 -1.39 -3.91
CA THR A 73 2.76 -0.49 -3.19
C THR A 73 2.88 0.83 -3.90
N ARG A 74 1.93 1.12 -4.81
CA ARG A 74 1.81 2.40 -5.52
C ARG A 74 2.16 3.58 -4.63
N THR A 75 2.72 4.62 -5.22
CA THR A 75 3.06 5.83 -4.47
C THR A 75 1.84 6.29 -3.66
N LYS A 76 2.08 6.85 -2.48
CA LYS A 76 1.01 7.36 -1.61
C LYS A 76 0.05 8.27 -2.37
N GLU A 77 0.62 9.04 -3.26
CA GLU A 77 -0.02 9.96 -4.18
C GLU A 77 -1.00 9.24 -5.11
N GLU A 78 -0.57 8.14 -5.73
CA GLU A 78 -1.42 7.31 -6.61
C GLU A 78 -2.55 6.62 -5.84
N GLN A 79 -2.29 6.15 -4.61
CA GLN A 79 -3.33 5.53 -3.78
C GLN A 79 -4.44 6.54 -3.41
N PHE A 80 -4.08 7.79 -3.14
CA PHE A 80 -5.06 8.84 -2.87
C PHE A 80 -5.85 9.25 -4.11
N GLU A 81 -5.23 9.24 -5.29
CA GLU A 81 -5.95 9.50 -6.54
C GLU A 81 -7.04 8.48 -6.80
N MET A 82 -6.79 7.21 -6.46
CA MET A 82 -7.78 6.14 -6.59
C MET A 82 -9.01 6.31 -5.68
N LEU A 83 -8.98 7.17 -4.66
CA LEU A 83 -10.16 7.38 -3.81
C LEU A 83 -11.36 7.94 -4.59
N TRP A 84 -11.11 8.72 -5.63
CA TRP A 84 -12.19 9.24 -6.49
C TRP A 84 -12.84 8.12 -7.29
N ASP A 85 -12.04 7.28 -7.93
CA ASP A 85 -12.49 6.12 -8.68
C ASP A 85 -13.23 5.14 -7.76
N TYR A 86 -12.70 4.91 -6.56
CA TYR A 86 -13.34 4.09 -5.54
C TYR A 86 -14.71 4.65 -5.13
N CYS A 87 -14.80 5.96 -4.86
CA CYS A 87 -16.08 6.60 -4.55
C CYS A 87 -17.08 6.52 -5.71
N ALA A 88 -16.61 6.65 -6.95
CA ALA A 88 -17.45 6.51 -8.14
C ALA A 88 -17.95 5.07 -8.27
N GLU A 89 -17.08 4.08 -8.07
CA GLU A 89 -17.39 2.67 -8.15
C GLU A 89 -18.37 2.21 -7.06
N LEU A 90 -18.23 2.74 -5.84
CA LEU A 90 -19.18 2.50 -4.76
C LEU A 90 -20.58 3.00 -5.11
N ARG A 91 -20.69 4.20 -5.70
CA ARG A 91 -21.99 4.74 -6.14
C ARG A 91 -22.57 3.97 -7.32
N ARG A 92 -21.72 3.47 -8.23
CA ARG A 92 -22.11 2.67 -9.39
C ARG A 92 -22.65 1.30 -8.98
N SER A 93 -21.92 0.60 -8.10
CA SER A 93 -22.25 -0.75 -7.64
C SER A 93 -23.40 -0.75 -6.63
N ASN A 94 -23.50 0.28 -5.78
CA ASN A 94 -24.51 0.39 -4.72
C ASN A 94 -25.23 1.74 -4.83
N SER A 95 -26.23 1.82 -5.70
CA SER A 95 -27.05 3.02 -5.89
C SER A 95 -27.64 3.50 -4.57
N GLY A 96 -27.45 4.79 -4.25
CA GLY A 96 -27.90 5.37 -2.98
C GLY A 96 -26.82 5.42 -1.88
N THR A 97 -25.65 4.81 -2.09
CA THR A 97 -24.50 4.97 -1.21
C THR A 97 -24.03 6.44 -1.20
N THR A 98 -23.84 6.98 0.00
CA THR A 98 -23.36 8.34 0.20
C THR A 98 -21.84 8.32 0.37
N CYS A 99 -21.11 8.77 -0.64
CA CYS A 99 -19.67 8.98 -0.53
C CYS A 99 -19.36 10.49 -0.55
N ILE A 100 -18.58 10.99 0.40
CA ILE A 100 -18.16 12.40 0.48
C ILE A 100 -16.66 12.44 0.72
N LEU A 101 -15.92 12.84 -0.30
CA LEU A 101 -14.48 13.07 -0.23
C LEU A 101 -14.21 14.57 -0.07
N LYS A 102 -13.54 14.96 1.03
CA LYS A 102 -13.24 16.36 1.34
C LYS A 102 -11.73 16.61 1.25
N LEU A 103 -11.38 17.59 0.42
CA LEU A 103 -10.04 18.13 0.31
C LEU A 103 -9.96 19.51 0.96
N ASP A 104 -8.76 19.92 1.34
CA ASP A 104 -8.48 21.26 1.83
C ASP A 104 -8.81 22.29 0.75
N LYS A 105 -9.56 23.32 1.13
CA LYS A 105 -9.98 24.40 0.24
C LYS A 105 -8.93 25.49 0.15
N ASN A 106 -8.00 25.55 1.10
CA ASN A 106 -6.95 26.56 1.12
C ASN A 106 -5.91 26.26 0.02
N SER A 107 -5.94 27.06 -1.04
CA SER A 107 -5.00 26.93 -2.16
C SER A 107 -3.54 27.18 -1.79
N LYS A 108 -3.26 27.75 -0.61
CA LYS A 108 -1.90 27.92 -0.08
C LYS A 108 -1.34 26.65 0.56
N ILE A 109 -2.18 25.65 0.85
CA ILE A 109 -1.77 24.38 1.46
C ILE A 109 -1.81 23.32 0.36
N MET A 110 -0.73 23.28 -0.43
CA MET A 110 -0.51 22.26 -1.46
C MET A 110 0.60 21.34 -1.00
N VAL A 111 0.37 20.03 -1.07
CA VAL A 111 1.37 19.00 -0.84
C VAL A 111 1.71 18.41 -2.20
N ASN A 112 2.96 18.57 -2.65
CA ASN A 112 3.42 18.09 -3.96
C ASN A 112 2.54 18.56 -5.15
N GLY A 113 2.06 19.81 -5.11
CA GLY A 113 1.20 20.37 -6.16
C GLY A 113 -0.26 19.91 -6.10
N ARG A 114 -0.68 19.19 -5.04
CA ARG A 114 -2.05 18.68 -4.87
C ARG A 114 -2.70 19.23 -3.59
N LYS A 115 -4.03 19.32 -3.57
CA LYS A 115 -4.78 19.70 -2.37
C LYS A 115 -4.66 18.59 -1.32
N ARG A 116 -4.46 18.99 -0.05
CA ARG A 116 -4.37 18.05 1.06
C ARG A 116 -5.71 17.31 1.26
N PHE A 117 -5.65 15.99 1.44
CA PHE A 117 -6.80 15.19 1.88
C PHE A 117 -7.18 15.54 3.31
N LEU A 118 -8.49 15.71 3.59
CA LEU A 118 -9.00 15.96 4.93
C LEU A 118 -9.74 14.76 5.51
N ARG A 119 -10.73 14.24 4.77
CA ARG A 119 -11.58 13.13 5.23
C ARG A 119 -12.35 12.50 4.07
N LEU A 120 -12.68 11.23 4.24
CA LEU A 120 -13.63 10.49 3.42
C LEU A 120 -14.77 10.01 4.32
N TYR A 121 -16.00 10.09 3.82
CA TYR A 121 -17.18 9.53 4.47
C TYR A 121 -17.89 8.60 3.48
N VAL A 122 -18.28 7.41 3.92
CA VAL A 122 -18.93 6.40 3.08
C VAL A 122 -20.08 5.72 3.82
N CYS A 123 -21.33 6.08 3.54
CA CYS A 123 -22.48 5.42 4.14
C CYS A 123 -23.25 4.61 3.09
N PHE A 124 -23.24 3.29 3.24
CA PHE A 124 -23.99 2.39 2.38
C PHE A 124 -25.48 2.54 2.60
N VAL A 125 -26.24 2.54 1.51
CA VAL A 125 -27.71 2.65 1.56
C VAL A 125 -28.32 1.53 2.39
N ALA A 126 -27.81 0.30 2.28
CA ALA A 126 -28.28 -0.85 3.02
C ALA A 126 -28.12 -0.66 4.54
N CYS A 127 -26.94 -0.19 4.99
CA CYS A 127 -26.70 0.11 6.39
C CYS A 127 -27.61 1.22 6.92
N LYS A 128 -27.82 2.29 6.12
CA LYS A 128 -28.76 3.37 6.47
C LYS A 128 -30.19 2.85 6.64
N GLN A 129 -30.67 2.02 5.71
CA GLN A 129 -32.03 1.48 5.77
C GLN A 129 -32.18 0.45 6.89
N GLY A 130 -31.20 -0.42 7.10
CA GLY A 130 -31.19 -1.38 8.21
C GLY A 130 -31.24 -0.70 9.58
N PHE A 131 -30.51 0.41 9.74
CA PHE A 131 -30.59 1.22 10.94
C PHE A 131 -32.00 1.78 11.16
N LEU A 132 -32.58 2.41 10.14
CA LEU A 132 -33.90 3.04 10.24
C LEU A 132 -35.03 2.02 10.44
N ALA A 133 -34.90 0.81 9.88
CA ALA A 133 -35.94 -0.20 9.91
C ALA A 133 -35.95 -1.03 11.20
N GLY A 134 -34.79 -1.27 11.82
CA GLY A 134 -34.69 -2.26 12.91
C GLY A 134 -33.75 -1.91 14.04
N CYS A 135 -33.00 -0.80 13.95
CA CYS A 135 -32.12 -0.37 15.03
C CYS A 135 -32.80 0.61 15.99
N ARG A 136 -32.36 0.54 17.24
CA ARG A 136 -32.64 1.57 18.24
C ARG A 136 -32.02 2.89 17.77
N PRO A 137 -32.58 4.06 18.12
CA PRO A 137 -32.08 5.37 17.71
C PRO A 137 -30.81 5.77 18.51
N ILE A 138 -29.83 4.86 18.57
CA ILE A 138 -28.57 4.99 19.29
C ILE A 138 -27.45 4.61 18.33
N ILE A 139 -26.46 5.49 18.20
CA ILE A 139 -25.27 5.27 17.38
C ILE A 139 -24.05 5.33 18.30
N GLY A 140 -23.27 4.25 18.33
CA GLY A 140 -21.93 4.24 18.88
C GLY A 140 -20.92 4.62 17.80
N ILE A 141 -19.90 5.40 18.16
CA ILE A 141 -18.78 5.72 17.27
C ILE A 141 -17.50 5.29 17.97
N ASP A 142 -16.70 4.48 17.30
CA ASP A 142 -15.36 4.10 17.75
C ASP A 142 -14.32 4.54 16.73
N GLY A 143 -13.09 4.77 17.20
CA GLY A 143 -12.02 5.35 16.40
C GLY A 143 -10.67 4.65 16.60
N CYS A 144 -10.01 4.28 15.51
CA CYS A 144 -8.65 3.76 15.54
C CYS A 144 -7.67 4.75 14.90
N HIS A 145 -6.53 4.99 15.55
CA HIS A 145 -5.45 5.80 14.98
C HIS A 145 -4.69 5.00 13.92
N LEU A 146 -4.66 5.52 12.70
CA LEU A 146 -3.93 4.92 11.60
C LEU A 146 -2.43 5.18 11.77
N LYS A 147 -1.65 4.10 11.91
CA LYS A 147 -0.19 4.14 11.89
C LYS A 147 0.29 3.79 10.49
N GLY A 148 1.03 4.70 9.86
CA GLY A 148 1.60 4.47 8.55
C GLY A 148 2.53 5.59 8.14
N ASN A 149 3.10 5.49 6.95
CA ASN A 149 4.04 6.48 6.41
C ASN A 149 3.35 7.83 6.07
N GLN A 150 2.02 7.90 6.16
CA GLN A 150 1.19 9.10 6.04
C GLN A 150 1.18 9.85 7.39
N GLN A 151 1.06 11.18 7.38
CA GLN A 151 1.05 12.02 8.59
C GLN A 151 -0.25 11.83 9.41
N GLY A 152 -0.34 10.70 10.12
CA GLY A 152 -1.45 10.39 11.01
C GLY A 152 -2.81 10.29 10.32
N GLY A 153 -3.81 9.87 11.10
CA GLY A 153 -5.19 9.75 10.68
C GLY A 153 -5.99 8.98 11.71
N GLN A 154 -7.32 9.10 11.66
CA GLN A 154 -8.23 8.30 12.46
C GLN A 154 -9.23 7.65 11.51
N LEU A 155 -9.44 6.35 11.68
CA LEU A 155 -10.51 5.60 11.05
C LEU A 155 -11.67 5.55 12.05
N LEU A 156 -12.83 6.10 11.71
CA LEU A 156 -13.99 6.18 12.60
C LEU A 156 -15.09 5.22 12.14
N THR A 157 -15.51 4.28 12.96
CA THR A 157 -16.59 3.34 12.63
C THR A 157 -17.83 3.66 13.44
N ALA A 158 -18.99 3.67 12.77
CA ALA A 158 -20.28 3.82 13.41
C ALA A 158 -20.96 2.46 13.56
N VAL A 159 -21.53 2.19 14.74
CA VAL A 159 -22.29 0.97 15.07
C VAL A 159 -23.66 1.33 15.63
N GLY A 160 -24.65 0.48 15.35
CA GLY A 160 -26.00 0.55 15.89
C GLY A 160 -26.32 -0.70 16.70
N ILE A 161 -27.38 -0.64 17.50
CA ILE A 161 -27.92 -1.78 18.24
C ILE A 161 -29.31 -2.06 17.70
N ASP A 162 -29.58 -3.30 17.30
CA ASP A 162 -30.90 -3.71 16.81
C ASP A 162 -31.93 -3.94 17.95
N GLY A 163 -33.18 -4.21 17.58
CA GLY A 163 -34.24 -4.53 18.55
C GLY A 163 -34.00 -5.82 19.35
N ASN A 164 -33.07 -6.67 18.90
CA ASN A 164 -32.68 -7.92 19.56
C ASN A 164 -31.32 -7.79 20.29
N ASP A 165 -30.87 -6.56 20.52
CA ASP A 165 -29.61 -6.21 21.19
C ASP A 165 -28.33 -6.71 20.47
N ASN A 166 -28.41 -6.98 19.16
CA ASN A 166 -27.22 -7.24 18.34
C ASN A 166 -26.56 -5.95 17.89
N ILE A 167 -25.23 -5.97 17.80
CA ILE A 167 -24.44 -4.86 17.25
C ILE A 167 -24.36 -4.98 15.73
N ILE A 168 -24.77 -3.93 15.02
CA ILE A 168 -24.71 -3.84 13.56
C ILE A 168 -23.71 -2.76 13.15
N LEU A 169 -22.80 -3.11 12.24
CA LEU A 169 -21.87 -2.16 11.63
C LEU A 169 -22.64 -1.24 10.66
N LEU A 170 -22.60 0.07 10.90
CA LEU A 170 -23.27 1.06 10.06
C LEU A 170 -22.35 1.64 8.98
N HIS A 171 -21.03 1.73 9.23
CA HIS A 171 -19.90 1.76 8.27
C HIS A 171 -18.57 2.15 8.97
N SER A 172 -17.43 2.00 8.29
CA SER A 172 -16.11 2.55 8.66
C SER A 172 -15.72 3.77 7.79
N GLN A 173 -15.34 4.90 8.41
CA GLN A 173 -14.73 6.12 7.82
C GLN A 173 -13.22 6.02 7.82
#